data_AF-A0A956FU94-F1
#
_entry.id   AF-A0A956FU94-F1
#
_cell.length_a   1.000
_cell.length_b   1.000
_cell.length_c   1.000
_cell.angle_alpha   90.00
_cell.angle_beta   90.00
_cell.angle_gamma   90.00
#
_symmetry.space_group_name_H-M   'P 1'
#
loop_
_entity.id
_entity.type
_entity.pdbx_description
1 polymer ?
#
loop_
_entity_poly.entity_id
_entity_poly.type
_entity_poly.pdbx_seq_one_letter_code
_entity_poly.pdbx_strand_id
1 'polypeptide(L)'
;MKDRVGAVAGVLIAAFTLACGEPPAQFTEPMVLGGVEVPAEVLNRGQKLYANHCASCHGADGSGKGPAARHLSPGPRDFRAGEFMHKAAEGDALPTDAELRRVIKKGVADRGMPAWGGLRDEDVDALVSFIKTFSPRWQGPVGDPHGGAAAE
;
A
#
# COMPACT_ATOMS: atom_id res chain seq x y z
N MET A 1 -53.13 31.74 39.09
CA MET A 1 -52.15 32.83 38.91
C MET A 1 -50.86 32.41 39.59
N LYS A 2 -49.80 32.17 38.80
CA LYS A 2 -48.39 31.91 39.19
C LYS A 2 -47.99 30.46 39.49
N ASP A 3 -48.03 29.64 38.43
CA ASP A 3 -46.86 29.11 37.72
C ASP A 3 -45.53 29.10 38.49
N ARG A 4 -44.91 27.91 38.65
CA ARG A 4 -43.46 27.72 38.43
C ARG A 4 -43.16 26.31 37.91
N VAL A 5 -42.75 26.32 36.65
CA VAL A 5 -42.15 25.27 35.82
C VAL A 5 -40.89 24.70 36.48
N GLY A 6 -40.81 23.37 36.60
CA GLY A 6 -39.62 22.63 36.99
C GLY A 6 -38.74 22.33 35.78
N ALA A 7 -37.44 22.53 35.93
CA ALA A 7 -36.41 22.50 34.91
C ALA A 7 -36.33 21.19 34.10
N VAL A 8 -36.27 21.31 32.78
CA VAL A 8 -35.83 20.24 31.88
C VAL A 8 -34.30 20.29 31.84
N ALA A 9 -33.65 19.27 32.41
CA ALA A 9 -32.21 19.11 32.30
C ALA A 9 -31.86 18.80 30.84
N GLY A 10 -31.34 19.80 30.12
CA GLY A 10 -30.84 19.64 28.76
C GLY A 10 -29.65 18.69 28.75
N VAL A 11 -29.82 17.52 28.15
CA VAL A 11 -28.71 16.69 27.72
C VAL A 11 -28.01 17.44 26.59
N LEU A 12 -26.85 18.03 26.88
CA LEU A 12 -25.93 18.50 25.86
C LEU A 12 -25.35 17.26 25.18
N ILE A 13 -25.95 16.85 24.07
CA ILE A 13 -25.29 15.96 23.12
C ILE A 13 -24.15 16.77 22.52
N ALA A 14 -22.94 16.61 23.05
CA ALA A 14 -21.73 17.06 22.39
C ALA A 14 -21.51 16.19 21.15
N ALA A 15 -22.19 16.52 20.05
CA ALA A 15 -21.87 15.98 18.73
C ALA A 15 -20.61 16.69 18.22
N PHE A 16 -19.46 16.31 18.78
CA PHE A 16 -18.15 16.72 18.28
C PHE A 16 -17.70 15.71 17.22
N THR A 17 -18.41 15.67 16.09
CA THR A 17 -17.88 15.00 14.90
C THR A 17 -16.90 15.94 14.21
N LEU A 18 -15.71 16.08 14.79
CA LEU A 18 -14.55 16.48 14.00
C LEU A 18 -14.27 15.33 13.03
N ALA A 19 -14.89 15.40 11.85
CA ALA A 19 -14.49 14.64 10.69
C ALA A 19 -13.15 15.19 10.17
N CYS A 20 -12.09 15.04 10.96
CA CYS A 20 -10.76 14.91 10.38
C CYS A 20 -10.75 13.53 9.73
N GLY A 21 -10.54 13.48 8.41
CA GLY A 21 -10.67 12.26 7.60
C GLY A 21 -10.11 11.02 8.30
N GLU A 22 -10.90 9.95 8.30
CA GLU A 22 -10.54 8.67 8.90
C GLU A 22 -9.12 8.29 8.47
N PRO A 23 -8.20 7.99 9.41
CA PRO A 23 -6.88 7.49 9.03
C PRO A 23 -7.05 6.26 8.14
N PRO A 24 -6.14 6.04 7.16
CA PRO A 24 -6.22 4.87 6.30
C PRO A 24 -6.30 3.62 7.16
N ALA A 25 -7.18 2.69 6.79
CA ALA A 25 -7.37 1.44 7.50
C ALA A 25 -6.02 0.76 7.68
N GLN A 26 -5.71 0.43 8.94
CA GLN A 26 -4.46 -0.21 9.33
C GLN A 26 -4.63 -1.73 9.28
N PHE A 27 -3.53 -2.43 8.99
CA PHE A 27 -3.42 -3.86 9.18
C PHE A 27 -3.41 -4.18 10.67
N THR A 28 -4.21 -5.15 11.09
CA THR A 28 -4.27 -5.62 12.49
C THR A 28 -3.66 -7.01 12.66
N GLU A 29 -3.58 -7.79 11.58
CA GLU A 29 -3.07 -9.16 11.56
C GLU A 29 -1.89 -9.28 10.58
N PRO A 30 -0.96 -10.23 10.80
CA PRO A 30 0.08 -10.54 9.83
C PRO A 30 -0.50 -11.09 8.52
N MET A 31 0.30 -11.00 7.44
CA MET A 31 -0.04 -11.60 6.14
C MET A 31 1.11 -12.47 5.64
N VAL A 32 0.80 -13.57 4.94
CA VAL A 32 1.82 -14.34 4.22
C VAL A 32 1.93 -13.83 2.79
N LEU A 33 3.10 -13.31 2.42
CA LEU A 33 3.37 -12.66 1.14
C LEU A 33 4.68 -13.18 0.55
N GLY A 34 4.60 -13.85 -0.61
CA GLY A 34 5.76 -14.50 -1.24
C GLY A 34 6.39 -15.57 -0.35
N GLY A 35 5.54 -16.32 0.38
CA GLY A 35 5.97 -17.39 1.27
C GLY A 35 6.59 -16.93 2.59
N VAL A 36 6.49 -15.64 2.94
CA VAL A 36 7.02 -15.07 4.20
C VAL A 36 5.89 -14.45 5.00
N GLU A 37 5.83 -14.74 6.30
CA GLU A 37 4.91 -14.05 7.22
C GLU A 37 5.43 -12.64 7.51
N VAL A 38 4.60 -11.65 7.22
CA VAL A 38 4.90 -10.22 7.40
C VAL A 38 4.03 -9.66 8.53
N PRO A 39 4.62 -9.11 9.60
CA PRO A 39 3.85 -8.50 10.69
C PRO A 39 3.04 -7.28 10.24
N ALA A 40 1.86 -7.09 10.85
CA ALA A 40 1.00 -5.94 10.63
C ALA A 40 1.74 -4.59 10.77
N GLU A 41 2.64 -4.46 11.74
CA GLU A 41 3.45 -3.25 11.93
C GLU A 41 4.33 -2.92 10.71
N VAL A 42 4.91 -3.93 10.07
CA VAL A 42 5.73 -3.76 8.86
C VAL A 42 4.84 -3.32 7.69
N LEU A 43 3.65 -3.91 7.55
CA LEU A 43 2.68 -3.53 6.52
C LEU A 43 2.19 -2.09 6.71
N ASN A 44 1.86 -1.69 7.94
CA ASN A 44 1.46 -0.32 8.29
C ASN A 44 2.58 0.69 8.03
N ARG A 45 3.82 0.34 8.34
CA ARG A 45 5.00 1.15 8.00
C ARG A 45 5.13 1.33 6.49
N GLY A 46 5.00 0.23 5.73
CA GLY A 46 5.03 0.23 4.28
C GLY A 46 3.90 1.07 3.65
N GLN A 47 2.68 0.96 4.18
CA GLN A 47 1.51 1.75 3.75
C GLN A 47 1.78 3.25 3.90
N LYS A 48 2.31 3.68 5.04
CA LYS A 48 2.66 5.09 5.29
C LYS A 48 3.74 5.58 4.32
N LEU A 49 4.79 4.80 4.11
CA LEU A 49 5.85 5.13 3.15
C LEU A 49 5.29 5.21 1.72
N TYR A 50 4.45 4.26 1.33
CA TYR A 50 3.84 4.22 0.00
C TYR A 50 2.97 5.45 -0.26
N ALA A 51 2.15 5.84 0.72
CA ALA A 51 1.33 7.05 0.63
C ALA A 51 2.20 8.30 0.38
N ASN A 52 3.36 8.40 1.04
CA ASN A 52 4.25 9.55 0.94
C ASN A 52 5.11 9.57 -0.34
N HIS A 53 5.48 8.40 -0.87
CA HIS A 53 6.51 8.30 -1.91
C HIS A 53 6.02 7.73 -3.25
N CYS A 54 4.90 6.99 -3.26
CA CYS A 54 4.52 6.14 -4.39
C CYS A 54 3.12 6.46 -4.92
N ALA A 55 2.17 6.76 -4.03
CA ALA A 55 0.74 6.84 -4.37
C ALA A 55 0.38 7.93 -5.38
N SER A 56 1.17 9.02 -5.48
CA SER A 56 0.94 10.10 -6.44
C SER A 56 1.04 9.61 -7.90
N CYS A 57 1.88 8.62 -8.18
CA CYS A 57 2.03 8.01 -9.50
C CYS A 57 1.34 6.63 -9.56
N HIS A 58 1.57 5.77 -8.58
CA HIS A 58 1.06 4.39 -8.58
C HIS A 58 -0.40 4.26 -8.11
N GLY A 59 -1.02 5.34 -7.64
CA GLY A 59 -2.36 5.33 -7.07
C GLY A 59 -2.37 4.80 -5.64
N ALA A 60 -3.26 5.32 -4.78
CA ALA A 60 -3.40 4.84 -3.41
C ALA A 60 -3.83 3.36 -3.34
N ASP A 61 -4.51 2.88 -4.38
CA ASP A 61 -5.01 1.51 -4.55
C ASP A 61 -4.05 0.62 -5.36
N GLY A 62 -2.88 1.11 -5.78
CA GLY A 62 -1.93 0.36 -6.59
C GLY A 62 -2.32 0.20 -8.07
N SER A 63 -3.35 0.89 -8.54
CA SER A 63 -3.86 0.78 -9.92
C SER A 63 -2.95 1.30 -11.02
N GLY A 64 -1.86 2.00 -10.66
CA GLY A 64 -1.04 2.76 -11.61
C GLY A 64 -1.70 4.05 -12.12
N LYS A 65 -2.86 4.43 -11.57
CA LYS A 65 -3.65 5.60 -11.99
C LYS A 65 -3.59 6.76 -11.00
N GLY A 66 -2.44 6.96 -10.37
CA GLY A 66 -2.23 8.11 -9.49
C GLY A 66 -2.37 9.44 -10.25
N PRO A 67 -2.66 10.57 -9.57
CA PRO A 67 -2.84 11.87 -10.22
C PRO A 67 -1.70 12.26 -11.18
N ALA A 68 -0.46 11.89 -10.86
CA ALA A 68 0.71 12.17 -11.69
C ALA A 68 0.89 11.18 -12.86
N ALA A 69 0.26 10.00 -12.83
CA ALA A 69 0.40 8.97 -13.86
C ALA A 69 0.00 9.46 -15.26
N ARG A 70 -0.96 10.39 -15.34
CA ARG A 70 -1.43 10.97 -16.61
C ARG A 70 -0.36 11.70 -17.42
N HIS A 71 0.78 12.01 -16.80
CA HIS A 71 1.91 12.70 -17.42
C HIS A 71 3.08 11.77 -17.76
N LEU A 72 2.91 10.45 -17.58
CA LEU A 72 3.94 9.45 -17.81
C LEU A 72 3.54 8.54 -18.98
N SER A 73 4.49 8.25 -19.88
CA SER A 73 4.29 7.35 -21.02
C SER A 73 5.50 6.43 -21.22
N PRO A 74 5.35 5.10 -21.04
CA PRO A 74 4.17 4.44 -20.47
C PRO A 74 3.97 4.82 -18.99
N GLY A 75 2.71 4.80 -18.54
CA GLY A 75 2.39 4.98 -17.12
C GLY A 75 2.82 3.78 -16.24
N PRO A 76 2.73 3.93 -14.91
CA PRO A 76 2.97 2.83 -13.99
C PRO A 76 2.04 1.63 -14.23
N ARG A 77 2.50 0.43 -13.87
CA ARG A 77 1.71 -0.81 -14.00
C ARG A 77 0.73 -0.98 -12.86
N ASP A 78 -0.32 -1.77 -13.12
CA ASP A 78 -1.34 -2.10 -12.14
C ASP A 78 -0.81 -3.22 -11.22
N PHE A 79 -0.40 -2.84 -10.00
CA PHE A 79 0.08 -3.81 -9.03
C PHE A 79 -0.99 -4.80 -8.60
N ARG A 80 -2.28 -4.48 -8.76
CA ARG A 80 -3.38 -5.38 -8.41
C ARG A 80 -3.43 -6.60 -9.33
N ALA A 81 -3.09 -6.41 -10.60
CA ALA A 81 -2.91 -7.47 -11.58
C ALA A 81 -1.58 -8.25 -11.41
N GLY A 82 -0.70 -7.81 -10.49
CA GLY A 82 0.64 -8.37 -10.34
C GLY A 82 1.53 -8.09 -11.55
N GLU A 83 1.32 -6.96 -12.22
CA GLU A 83 2.12 -6.56 -13.39
C GLU A 83 3.37 -5.78 -12.97
N PHE A 84 4.53 -6.19 -13.50
CA PHE A 84 5.81 -5.54 -13.22
C PHE A 84 6.68 -5.49 -14.47
N MET A 85 7.30 -4.33 -14.73
CA MET A 85 8.13 -4.12 -15.93
C MET A 85 9.59 -4.58 -15.77
N HIS A 86 10.13 -4.52 -14.54
CA HIS A 86 11.56 -4.70 -14.29
C HIS A 86 11.81 -5.97 -13.48
N LYS A 87 11.64 -7.12 -14.14
CA LYS A 87 11.83 -8.46 -13.59
C LYS A 87 12.66 -9.32 -14.56
N ALA A 88 13.44 -10.25 -14.02
CA ALA A 88 14.30 -11.14 -14.81
C ALA A 88 13.53 -12.33 -15.40
N ALA A 89 12.50 -12.80 -14.72
CA ALA A 89 11.66 -13.88 -15.22
C ALA A 89 10.76 -13.37 -16.35
N GLU A 90 10.75 -14.07 -17.48
CA GLU A 90 9.87 -13.77 -18.62
C GLU A 90 8.41 -14.16 -18.31
N GLY A 91 7.49 -13.76 -19.19
CA GLY A 91 6.09 -14.17 -19.09
C GLY A 91 5.35 -13.57 -17.89
N ASP A 92 4.47 -14.35 -17.27
CA ASP A 92 3.59 -13.90 -16.19
C ASP A 92 4.22 -13.91 -14.79
N ALA A 93 5.44 -14.45 -14.64
CA ALA A 93 6.09 -14.63 -13.34
C ALA A 93 6.21 -13.33 -12.54
N LEU A 94 6.06 -13.39 -11.22
CA LEU A 94 6.23 -12.25 -10.33
C LEU A 94 7.73 -11.93 -10.10
N PRO A 95 8.12 -10.67 -9.85
CA PRO A 95 9.49 -10.32 -9.50
C PRO A 95 9.91 -10.92 -8.15
N THR A 96 11.21 -11.01 -7.90
CA THR A 96 11.69 -11.31 -6.53
C THR A 96 11.78 -10.03 -5.68
N ASP A 97 11.86 -10.18 -4.36
CA ASP A 97 12.05 -9.06 -3.42
C ASP A 97 13.30 -8.25 -3.75
N ALA A 98 14.39 -8.92 -4.13
CA ALA A 98 15.63 -8.26 -4.54
C ALA A 98 15.44 -7.37 -5.77
N GLU A 99 14.54 -7.74 -6.68
CA GLU A 99 14.23 -6.95 -7.87
C GLU A 99 13.38 -5.73 -7.53
N LEU A 100 12.35 -5.92 -6.68
CA LEU A 100 11.55 -4.81 -6.18
C LEU A 100 12.40 -3.81 -5.39
N ARG A 101 13.26 -4.29 -4.47
CA ARG A 101 14.24 -3.47 -3.73
C ARG A 101 15.12 -2.67 -4.69
N ARG A 102 15.65 -3.32 -5.73
CA ARG A 102 16.52 -2.69 -6.72
C ARG A 102 15.79 -1.56 -7.45
N VAL A 103 14.56 -1.80 -7.89
CA VAL A 103 13.74 -0.79 -8.61
C VAL A 103 13.40 0.37 -7.68
N ILE A 104 13.01 0.13 -6.43
CA ILE A 104 12.72 1.18 -5.45
C ILE A 104 13.97 2.04 -5.17
N LYS A 105 15.12 1.40 -4.91
CA LYS A 105 16.36 2.11 -4.57
C LYS A 105 16.93 2.90 -5.75
N LYS A 106 16.88 2.33 -6.97
CA LYS A 106 17.50 2.94 -8.16
C LYS A 106 16.55 3.83 -8.95
N GLY A 107 15.25 3.68 -8.78
CA GLY A 107 14.26 4.30 -9.65
C GLY A 107 14.33 3.79 -11.08
N VAL A 108 13.55 4.42 -11.95
CA VAL A 108 13.51 4.21 -13.40
C VAL A 108 13.48 5.60 -14.03
N ALA A 109 14.64 6.26 -14.03
CA ALA A 109 14.74 7.70 -14.29
C ALA A 109 14.22 8.09 -15.68
N ASP A 110 14.47 7.26 -16.70
CA ASP A 110 13.97 7.44 -18.07
C ASP A 110 12.45 7.32 -18.18
N ARG A 111 11.79 6.79 -17.15
CA ARG A 111 10.33 6.65 -17.04
C ARG A 111 9.71 7.55 -15.96
N GLY A 112 10.49 8.47 -15.40
CA GLY A 112 10.02 9.40 -14.38
C GLY A 112 9.80 8.79 -12.98
N MET A 113 10.25 7.55 -12.74
CA MET A 113 10.25 6.97 -11.39
C MET A 113 11.54 7.40 -10.66
N PRO A 114 11.44 8.20 -9.58
CA PRO A 114 12.61 8.65 -8.82
C PRO A 114 13.29 7.51 -8.07
N ALA A 115 14.56 7.73 -7.69
CA ALA A 115 15.35 6.80 -6.91
C ALA A 115 15.18 7.07 -5.41
N TRP A 116 14.91 6.03 -4.62
CA TRP A 116 14.78 6.12 -3.16
C TRP A 116 15.94 5.47 -2.39
N GLY A 117 17.16 5.55 -2.94
CA GLY A 117 18.36 4.96 -2.36
C GLY A 117 18.78 5.53 -0.98
N GLY A 118 18.20 6.65 -0.55
CA GLY A 118 18.42 7.22 0.80
C GLY A 118 17.52 6.63 1.89
N LEU A 119 16.51 5.82 1.52
CA LEU A 119 15.71 5.08 2.50
C LEU A 119 16.53 3.96 3.13
N ARG A 120 16.28 3.69 4.41
CA ARG A 120 16.88 2.56 5.12
C ARG A 120 16.36 1.25 4.53
N ASP A 121 17.15 0.19 4.66
CA ASP A 121 16.82 -1.11 4.07
C ASP A 121 15.50 -1.66 4.61
N GLU A 122 15.22 -1.45 5.90
CA GLU A 122 13.96 -1.89 6.52
C GLU A 122 12.75 -1.11 5.99
N ASP A 123 12.95 0.14 5.58
CA ASP A 123 11.88 0.97 4.99
C ASP A 123 11.59 0.52 3.55
N VAL A 124 12.63 0.13 2.81
CA VAL A 124 12.48 -0.47 1.48
C VAL A 124 11.79 -1.83 1.59
N ASP A 125 12.13 -2.65 2.57
CA ASP A 125 11.49 -3.96 2.78
C ASP A 125 10.02 -3.84 3.20
N ALA A 126 9.69 -2.85 4.02
CA ALA A 126 8.32 -2.51 4.35
C ALA A 126 7.53 -2.07 3.09
N LEU A 127 8.12 -1.24 2.22
CA LEU A 127 7.53 -0.87 0.94
C LEU A 127 7.31 -2.08 0.02
N VAL A 128 8.30 -2.96 -0.10
CA VAL A 128 8.19 -4.20 -0.90
C VAL A 128 7.03 -5.05 -0.39
N SER A 129 6.98 -5.28 0.92
CA SER A 129 5.93 -6.07 1.55
C SER A 129 4.54 -5.44 1.34
N PHE A 130 4.42 -4.13 1.48
CA PHE A 130 3.15 -3.43 1.22
C PHE A 130 2.75 -3.47 -0.26
N ILE A 131 3.68 -3.32 -1.21
CA ILE A 131 3.36 -3.43 -2.64
C ILE A 131 2.77 -4.81 -2.97
N LYS A 132 3.26 -5.88 -2.32
CA LYS A 132 2.73 -7.22 -2.49
C LYS A 132 1.28 -7.36 -2.01
N THR A 133 0.79 -6.51 -1.09
CA THR A 133 -0.61 -6.61 -0.63
C THR A 133 -1.63 -6.26 -1.71
N PHE A 134 -1.23 -5.59 -2.79
CA PHE A 134 -2.15 -5.19 -3.84
C PHE A 134 -2.65 -6.37 -4.69
N SER A 135 -1.92 -7.49 -4.75
CA SER A 135 -2.31 -8.65 -5.57
C SER A 135 -2.43 -9.92 -4.75
N PRO A 136 -3.51 -10.71 -4.93
CA PRO A 136 -3.64 -12.02 -4.30
C PRO A 136 -2.58 -13.01 -4.80
N ARG A 137 -1.94 -12.74 -5.95
CA ARG A 137 -0.87 -13.58 -6.52
C ARG A 137 0.38 -13.70 -5.64
N TRP A 138 0.49 -12.88 -4.60
CA TRP A 138 1.58 -13.01 -3.61
C TRP A 138 1.17 -13.86 -2.41
N GLN A 139 -0.11 -14.15 -2.26
CA GLN A 139 -0.63 -14.90 -1.12
C GLN A 139 -0.45 -16.39 -1.38
N GLY A 140 0.01 -17.12 -0.37
CA GLY A 140 0.26 -18.53 -0.45
C GLY A 140 0.81 -19.07 0.86
N PRO A 141 0.97 -20.40 0.99
CA PRO A 141 1.57 -20.98 2.18
C PRO A 141 3.02 -20.50 2.35
N VAL A 142 3.47 -20.43 3.60
CA VAL A 142 4.87 -20.12 3.93
C VAL A 142 5.80 -21.11 3.22
N GLY A 143 6.86 -20.62 2.60
CA GLY A 143 7.83 -21.43 1.84
C GLY A 143 7.57 -21.55 0.34
N ASP A 144 6.46 -21.03 -0.20
CA ASP A 144 6.26 -20.86 -1.64
C ASP A 144 6.67 -19.44 -2.09
N PRO A 145 7.84 -19.27 -2.75
CA PRO A 145 8.35 -17.95 -3.12
C PRO A 145 7.52 -17.25 -4.22
N HIS A 146 6.61 -17.96 -4.88
CA HIS A 146 5.79 -17.41 -5.94
C HIS A 146 4.32 -17.22 -5.55
N GLY A 147 3.96 -17.49 -4.30
CA GLY A 147 2.63 -17.23 -3.76
C GLY A 147 1.54 -17.89 -4.60
N GLY A 148 1.38 -19.22 -4.50
CA GLY A 148 0.20 -19.92 -4.96
C GLY A 148 -0.19 -19.56 -6.40
N ALA A 149 0.62 -19.98 -7.37
CA ALA A 149 0.21 -19.97 -8.76
C ALA A 149 -1.05 -20.85 -8.94
N ALA A 150 -2.24 -20.26 -8.82
CA ALA A 150 -3.48 -20.56 -9.54
C ALA A 150 -4.66 -19.80 -8.87
N ALA A 151 -5.11 -18.73 -9.51
CA ALA A 151 -6.54 -18.44 -9.55
C ALA A 151 -6.92 -18.57 -11.03
N GLU A 152 -7.46 -19.74 -11.37
CA GLU A 152 -8.18 -20.01 -12.62
C GLU A 152 -9.43 -19.12 -12.73
#